data_AF-A0A1E7F4P8-F1
#
_entry.id   AF-A0A1E7F4P8-F1
#
_cell.length_a   1.000
_cell.length_b   1.000
_cell.length_c   1.000
_cell.angle_alpha   90.00
_cell.angle_beta   90.00
_cell.angle_gamma   90.00
#
_symmetry.space_group_name_H-M   'P 1'
#
loop_
_entity.id
_entity.type
_entity.pdbx_description
1 polymer ?
#
loop_
_entity_poly.entity_id
_entity_poly.type
_entity_poly.pdbx_seq_one_letter_code
_entity_poly.pdbx_strand_id
1 'polypeptide(L)'
;MYASHHYHYYNNRGVFTIVDATFVGCILLPHGDFALDPTFFRNGTMERNSADKVARGARMASRWLLKQQQQQQQQQRARTSSSKINSRKNKKNHSNEDEEDEEDEEVEPMIILLTTPHGLKLDYNYGIYINSKGGGTATIGDDCITNNVINNDYSSGNDDKDNIATNHKSIQGSYNNKNNRNNISGYGKDNSFSNGGGGNGMSLESIDNNNDQRKNRTPYNVTLANVDLAPIELGKDLLYTLQNNRKGSGGGYPVSGIYGFNDDTSIPLGWGEMIPLLLLLQKTTALSSSSSSSKILPLIWTFPHRRYDHSGTDMTDELLQIGAEIIEWAENRPERIGMVVSGDLSHTHLSSGPYGYSNASAPFDKAIGRWAAGSGGYKDDDNDPCHPEAMSALLKRAKELQPNAMSCGFTGYVLWHGMMCSKRCYGRKSTTSNVINSTNNSSNRKDYKNKRAAKFRSKVFVNRNVTYYGMIAASFEPYNDDHSGGGSGSEEHYKRIDNIDESSENQGTSFISLHA
;
A
#
# COMPACT_ATOMS: atom_id res chain seq x y z
N MET A 1 28.76 23.46 -7.88
CA MET A 1 27.79 24.47 -8.35
C MET A 1 26.41 23.85 -8.25
N TYR A 2 25.63 24.20 -7.22
CA TYR A 2 24.28 23.66 -7.02
C TYR A 2 23.30 24.51 -7.82
N ALA A 3 22.94 24.06 -9.02
CA ALA A 3 21.74 24.53 -9.68
C ALA A 3 20.54 23.90 -8.97
N SER A 4 19.80 24.69 -8.20
CA SER A 4 18.43 24.38 -7.81
C SER A 4 17.66 24.08 -9.09
N HIS A 5 17.42 22.81 -9.40
CA HIS A 5 16.55 22.41 -10.49
C HIS A 5 15.12 22.75 -10.06
N HIS A 6 14.77 24.03 -10.20
CA HIS A 6 13.39 24.37 -10.47
C HIS A 6 13.08 23.71 -11.81
N TYR A 7 12.26 22.66 -11.79
CA TYR A 7 11.67 22.13 -13.00
C TYR A 7 10.79 23.23 -13.59
N HIS A 8 11.40 24.10 -14.39
CA HIS A 8 10.68 25.00 -15.26
C HIS A 8 10.15 24.15 -16.40
N TYR A 9 8.91 23.67 -16.27
CA TYR A 9 8.16 23.25 -17.44
C TYR A 9 7.96 24.48 -18.32
N TYR A 10 8.88 24.67 -19.26
CA TYR A 10 8.70 25.63 -20.34
C TYR A 10 7.62 25.06 -21.25
N ASN A 11 6.39 25.50 -21.04
CA ASN A 11 5.43 25.43 -22.14
C ASN A 11 5.91 26.44 -23.20
N ASN A 12 5.85 26.09 -24.49
CA ASN A 12 6.39 26.86 -25.63
C ASN A 12 5.88 28.32 -25.76
N ARG A 13 5.07 28.80 -24.81
CA ARG A 13 4.45 30.12 -24.75
C ARG A 13 4.92 31.01 -23.60
N GLY A 14 5.90 30.61 -22.79
CA GLY A 14 6.49 31.47 -21.75
C GLY A 14 5.56 31.85 -20.59
N VAL A 15 4.43 31.15 -20.43
CA VAL A 15 3.50 31.34 -19.31
C VAL A 15 3.87 30.35 -18.21
N PHE A 16 4.24 30.87 -17.04
CA PHE A 16 4.45 30.06 -15.84
C PHE A 16 3.10 29.69 -15.24
N THR A 17 2.63 28.47 -15.48
CA THR A 17 1.55 27.90 -14.69
C THR A 17 2.14 27.38 -13.40
N ILE A 18 1.82 28.00 -12.27
CA ILE A 18 2.08 27.42 -10.96
C ILE A 18 1.11 26.24 -10.83
N VAL A 19 1.59 25.04 -11.11
CA VAL A 19 0.83 23.82 -10.85
C VAL A 19 1.04 23.53 -9.36
N ASP A 20 -0.03 23.64 -8.58
CA ASP A 20 0.00 23.22 -7.18
C ASP A 20 0.25 21.71 -7.16
N ALA A 21 1.49 21.32 -6.82
CA ALA A 21 1.82 19.93 -6.56
C ALA A 21 0.81 19.34 -5.57
N THR A 22 0.12 18.28 -5.97
CA THR A 22 -0.97 17.72 -5.18
C THR A 22 -0.69 16.26 -4.86
N PHE A 23 -0.06 16.04 -3.71
CA PHE A 23 -0.08 14.72 -3.10
C PHE A 23 -1.53 14.37 -2.73
N VAL A 24 -2.03 13.25 -3.26
CA VAL A 24 -3.45 12.89 -3.17
C VAL A 24 -3.80 12.31 -1.80
N GLY A 25 -2.90 11.51 -1.24
CA GLY A 25 -3.12 10.70 -0.06
C GLY A 25 -2.46 9.35 -0.16
N CYS A 26 -2.63 8.52 0.86
CA CYS A 26 -2.08 7.18 0.91
C CYS A 26 -3.16 6.16 1.30
N ILE A 27 -3.02 4.92 0.82
CA ILE A 27 -3.77 3.78 1.34
C ILE A 27 -2.83 2.64 1.73
N LEU A 28 -3.20 1.89 2.76
CA LEU A 28 -2.65 0.56 3.03
C LEU A 28 -3.56 -0.45 2.35
N LEU A 29 -2.97 -1.37 1.59
CA LEU A 29 -3.69 -2.51 1.04
C LEU A 29 -2.98 -3.79 1.47
N PRO A 30 -3.73 -4.82 1.90
CA PRO A 30 -3.18 -6.14 2.04
C PRO A 30 -2.89 -6.72 0.65
N HIS A 31 -2.02 -7.71 0.60
CA HIS A 31 -1.72 -8.44 -0.64
C HIS A 31 -1.97 -9.94 -0.53
N GLY A 32 -2.45 -10.47 0.59
CA GLY A 32 -2.89 -11.86 0.61
C GLY A 32 -4.18 -12.11 -0.20
N ASP A 33 -4.32 -13.35 -0.65
CA ASP A 33 -5.24 -13.77 -1.70
C ASP A 33 -6.71 -13.51 -1.38
N PHE A 34 -7.09 -13.67 -0.12
CA PHE A 34 -8.48 -13.50 0.31
C PHE A 34 -8.92 -12.04 0.45
N ALA A 35 -8.01 -11.06 0.33
CA ALA A 35 -8.39 -9.68 0.12
C ALA A 35 -9.01 -9.46 -1.28
N LEU A 36 -8.65 -10.30 -2.25
CA LEU A 36 -9.21 -10.28 -3.59
C LEU A 36 -10.49 -11.12 -3.65
N ASP A 37 -10.40 -12.38 -3.22
CA ASP A 37 -11.50 -13.33 -3.24
C ASP A 37 -11.67 -14.03 -1.87
N PRO A 38 -12.62 -13.59 -1.02
CA PRO A 38 -12.85 -14.22 0.27
C PRO A 38 -13.56 -15.59 0.15
N THR A 39 -13.94 -16.03 -1.06
CA THR A 39 -14.76 -17.23 -1.26
C THR A 39 -14.02 -18.56 -1.14
N PHE A 40 -12.71 -18.54 -0.90
CA PHE A 40 -11.95 -19.73 -0.50
C PHE A 40 -12.38 -20.28 0.86
N PHE A 41 -12.97 -19.43 1.72
CA PHE A 41 -13.52 -19.87 2.99
C PHE A 41 -15.00 -20.23 2.84
N ARG A 42 -15.39 -21.31 3.50
CA ARG A 42 -16.77 -21.81 3.52
C ARG A 42 -17.72 -20.76 4.10
N ASN A 43 -18.87 -20.57 3.46
CA ASN A 43 -19.90 -19.67 3.96
C ASN A 43 -20.30 -20.02 5.40
N GLY A 44 -20.44 -19.01 6.25
CA GLY A 44 -20.85 -19.14 7.64
C GLY A 44 -19.73 -19.45 8.64
N THR A 45 -18.48 -19.59 8.21
CA THR A 45 -17.34 -19.72 9.15
C THR A 45 -16.82 -18.36 9.61
N MET A 46 -16.05 -18.35 10.71
CA MET A 46 -15.43 -17.12 11.23
C MET A 46 -14.38 -16.58 10.26
N GLU A 47 -13.60 -17.46 9.63
CA GLU A 47 -12.59 -17.12 8.64
C GLU A 47 -13.25 -16.44 7.45
N ARG A 48 -14.37 -16.98 6.95
CA ARG A 48 -15.12 -16.35 5.87
C ARG A 48 -15.61 -14.95 6.23
N ASN A 49 -16.18 -14.79 7.43
CA ASN A 49 -16.64 -13.48 7.89
C ASN A 49 -15.48 -12.46 7.99
N SER A 50 -14.32 -12.88 8.47
CA SER A 50 -13.12 -12.03 8.53
C SER A 50 -12.57 -11.71 7.13
N ALA A 51 -12.51 -12.70 6.23
CA ALA A 51 -12.09 -12.51 4.84
C ALA A 51 -13.02 -11.54 4.09
N ASP A 52 -14.34 -11.66 4.26
CA ASP A 52 -15.32 -10.75 3.65
C ASP A 52 -15.13 -9.31 4.16
N LYS A 53 -14.82 -9.12 5.46
CA LYS A 53 -14.50 -7.80 6.04
C LYS A 53 -13.21 -7.23 5.43
N VAL A 54 -12.17 -8.06 5.30
CA VAL A 54 -10.90 -7.68 4.68
C VAL A 54 -11.10 -7.24 3.23
N ALA A 55 -11.71 -8.09 2.41
CA ALA A 55 -11.95 -7.81 1.00
C ALA A 55 -12.79 -6.54 0.80
N ARG A 56 -13.81 -6.34 1.65
CA ARG A 56 -14.61 -5.11 1.66
C ARG A 56 -13.77 -3.89 2.03
N GLY A 57 -12.98 -3.96 3.10
CA GLY A 57 -12.13 -2.88 3.56
C GLY A 57 -11.08 -2.47 2.51
N ALA A 58 -10.43 -3.45 1.88
CA ALA A 58 -9.47 -3.23 0.80
C ALA A 58 -10.12 -2.50 -0.39
N ARG A 59 -11.29 -2.97 -0.85
CA ARG A 59 -12.06 -2.30 -1.92
C ARG A 59 -12.50 -0.88 -1.53
N MET A 60 -12.85 -0.66 -0.27
CA MET A 60 -13.22 0.68 0.23
C MET A 60 -12.03 1.63 0.22
N ALA A 61 -10.85 1.19 0.66
CA ALA A 61 -9.62 1.97 0.61
C ALA A 61 -9.24 2.32 -0.84
N SER A 62 -9.25 1.36 -1.77
CA SER A 62 -8.99 1.61 -3.18
C SER A 62 -9.97 2.63 -3.77
N ARG A 63 -11.28 2.47 -3.51
CA ARG A 63 -12.31 3.43 -3.97
C ARG A 63 -12.12 4.82 -3.38
N TRP A 64 -11.67 4.91 -2.13
CA TRP A 64 -11.39 6.19 -1.49
C TRP A 64 -10.29 6.95 -2.26
N LEU A 65 -9.18 6.29 -2.60
CA LEU A 65 -8.08 6.93 -3.35
C LEU A 65 -8.53 7.41 -4.73
N LEU A 66 -9.32 6.59 -5.45
CA LEU A 66 -9.89 6.97 -6.75
C LEU A 66 -10.83 8.17 -6.64
N LYS A 67 -11.62 8.27 -5.56
CA LYS A 67 -12.50 9.41 -5.32
C LYS A 67 -11.70 10.69 -5.08
N GLN A 68 -10.62 10.61 -4.32
CA GLN A 68 -9.73 11.77 -4.08
C GLN A 68 -9.13 12.30 -5.38
N GLN A 69 -8.68 11.40 -6.26
CA GLN A 69 -8.21 11.77 -7.61
C GLN A 69 -9.29 12.52 -8.40
N GLN A 70 -10.51 11.97 -8.46
CA GLN A 70 -11.62 12.57 -9.20
C GLN A 70 -12.00 13.95 -8.66
N GLN A 71 -12.03 14.11 -7.33
CA GLN A 71 -12.33 15.40 -6.69
C GLN A 71 -11.29 16.46 -7.05
N GLN A 72 -10.00 16.12 -7.01
CA GLN A 72 -8.94 17.05 -7.41
C GLN A 72 -9.01 17.44 -8.88
N GLN A 73 -9.33 16.50 -9.77
CA GLN A 73 -9.55 16.81 -11.19
C GLN A 73 -10.72 17.76 -11.40
N GLN A 74 -11.83 17.55 -10.70
CA GLN A 74 -12.99 18.45 -10.76
C GLN A 74 -12.62 19.86 -10.26
N GLN A 75 -11.85 19.96 -9.18
CA GLN A 75 -11.37 21.25 -8.67
C GLN A 75 -10.43 21.95 -9.67
N GLN A 76 -9.53 21.22 -10.31
CA GLN A 76 -8.65 21.78 -11.35
C GLN A 76 -9.45 22.29 -12.55
N ARG A 77 -10.40 21.49 -13.06
CA ARG A 77 -11.31 21.90 -14.15
C ARG A 77 -12.16 23.12 -13.79
N ALA A 78 -12.64 23.21 -12.56
CA ALA A 78 -13.38 24.39 -12.09
C ALA A 78 -12.50 25.64 -12.06
N ARG A 79 -11.22 25.52 -11.66
CA ARG A 79 -10.24 26.61 -11.66
C ARG A 79 -9.89 27.06 -13.08
N THR A 80 -9.61 26.14 -14.01
CA THR A 80 -9.30 26.47 -15.41
C THR A 80 -10.50 27.12 -16.11
N SER A 81 -11.71 26.58 -15.90
CA SER A 81 -12.95 27.14 -16.45
C SER A 81 -13.21 28.57 -15.95
N SER A 82 -13.02 28.82 -14.65
CA SER A 82 -13.18 30.16 -14.07
C SER A 82 -12.17 31.17 -14.65
N SER A 83 -10.93 30.73 -14.89
CA SER A 83 -9.89 31.55 -15.54
C SER A 83 -10.24 31.88 -17.00
N LYS A 84 -10.71 30.88 -17.78
CA LYS A 84 -11.16 31.08 -19.18
C LYS A 84 -12.36 32.03 -19.28
N ILE A 85 -13.31 31.97 -18.35
CA ILE A 85 -14.46 32.89 -18.32
C ILE A 85 -13.99 34.33 -18.08
N ASN A 86 -13.05 34.53 -17.15
CA ASN A 86 -12.51 35.86 -16.87
C ASN A 86 -11.68 36.41 -18.05
N SER A 87 -10.91 35.57 -18.75
CA SER A 87 -10.17 36.00 -19.94
C SER A 87 -11.09 36.33 -21.12
N ARG A 88 -12.17 35.54 -21.34
CA ARG A 88 -13.19 35.83 -22.36
C ARG A 88 -13.94 37.14 -22.08
N LYS A 89 -14.30 37.43 -20.83
CA LYS A 89 -14.92 38.71 -20.46
C LYS A 89 -14.03 39.91 -20.79
N ASN A 90 -12.71 39.77 -20.62
CA ASN A 90 -11.76 40.82 -21.01
C ASN A 90 -11.60 40.94 -22.54
N LYS A 91 -11.67 39.82 -23.28
CA LYS A 91 -11.48 39.79 -24.74
C LYS A 91 -12.74 40.20 -25.53
N LYS A 92 -13.95 40.00 -24.99
CA LYS A 92 -15.23 40.36 -25.64
C LYS A 92 -15.40 41.87 -25.87
N ASN A 93 -14.50 42.70 -25.33
CA ASN A 93 -14.41 44.11 -25.67
C ASN A 93 -13.67 44.39 -27.00
N HIS A 94 -13.15 43.38 -27.73
CA HIS A 94 -12.22 43.65 -28.83
C HIS A 94 -12.32 42.84 -30.14
N SER A 95 -13.23 41.89 -30.34
CA SER A 95 -13.46 41.32 -31.68
C SER A 95 -14.72 40.46 -31.73
N ASN A 96 -15.47 40.57 -32.82
CA ASN A 96 -16.37 39.52 -33.30
C ASN A 96 -15.52 38.52 -34.11
N GLU A 97 -15.98 37.26 -34.19
CA GLU A 97 -15.53 36.19 -35.10
C GLU A 97 -14.47 35.24 -34.51
N ASP A 98 -14.96 34.07 -34.09
CA ASP A 98 -14.52 32.71 -34.45
C ASP A 98 -14.81 31.71 -33.31
N GLU A 99 -15.71 30.75 -33.56
CA GLU A 99 -16.03 29.64 -32.65
C GLU A 99 -14.90 28.60 -32.73
N GLU A 100 -13.97 28.63 -31.77
CA GLU A 100 -12.94 27.58 -31.63
C GLU A 100 -13.55 26.35 -30.94
N ASP A 101 -13.36 25.18 -31.56
CA ASP A 101 -13.73 23.86 -31.05
C ASP A 101 -13.15 23.63 -29.63
N GLU A 102 -14.01 23.19 -28.72
CA GLU A 102 -13.64 22.89 -27.34
C GLU A 102 -12.81 21.60 -27.32
N GLU A 103 -11.48 21.71 -27.46
CA GLU A 103 -10.57 20.58 -27.32
C GLU A 103 -10.78 19.92 -25.95
N ASP A 104 -11.16 18.64 -25.95
CA ASP A 104 -11.30 17.82 -24.75
C ASP A 104 -9.97 17.82 -23.98
N GLU A 105 -9.89 18.55 -22.87
CA GLU A 105 -8.70 18.59 -22.02
C GLU A 105 -8.38 17.17 -21.53
N GLU A 106 -7.30 16.61 -22.08
CA GLU A 106 -6.80 15.29 -21.71
C GLU A 106 -6.53 15.25 -20.21
N VAL A 107 -7.17 14.31 -19.52
CA VAL A 107 -7.07 14.21 -18.07
C VAL A 107 -5.73 13.59 -17.73
N GLU A 108 -4.84 14.37 -17.10
CA GLU A 108 -3.54 13.87 -16.66
C GLU A 108 -3.68 12.59 -15.81
N PRO A 109 -2.83 11.58 -16.01
CA PRO A 109 -2.84 10.38 -15.18
C PRO A 109 -2.52 10.70 -13.71
N MET A 110 -2.99 9.85 -12.80
CA MET A 110 -2.47 9.83 -11.44
C MET A 110 -1.31 8.84 -11.38
N ILE A 111 -0.19 9.29 -10.82
CA ILE A 111 0.90 8.40 -10.47
C ILE A 111 0.58 7.78 -9.11
N ILE A 112 0.71 6.46 -8.97
CA ILE A 112 0.71 5.82 -7.66
C ILE A 112 2.12 5.33 -7.33
N LEU A 113 2.69 5.80 -6.23
CA LEU A 113 3.90 5.20 -5.67
C LEU A 113 3.48 3.94 -4.90
N LEU A 114 3.67 2.77 -5.52
CA LEU A 114 3.35 1.47 -4.94
C LEU A 114 4.58 0.90 -4.26
N THR A 115 4.52 0.71 -2.94
CA THR A 115 5.59 0.04 -2.19
C THR A 115 5.18 -1.38 -1.85
N THR A 116 6.11 -2.34 -1.98
CA THR A 116 5.85 -3.73 -1.62
C THR A 116 7.12 -4.43 -1.15
N PRO A 117 7.05 -5.28 -0.11
CA PRO A 117 8.14 -6.16 0.31
C PRO A 117 8.30 -7.40 -0.59
N HIS A 118 7.29 -7.69 -1.41
CA HIS A 118 7.26 -8.83 -2.32
C HIS A 118 7.30 -8.30 -3.74
N GLY A 119 8.40 -8.62 -4.42
CA GLY A 119 8.74 -8.23 -5.78
C GLY A 119 10.02 -8.96 -6.17
N LEU A 120 10.90 -8.32 -6.93
CA LEU A 120 12.24 -8.87 -7.14
C LEU A 120 13.00 -8.97 -5.80
N LYS A 121 13.58 -10.14 -5.53
CA LYS A 121 14.41 -10.34 -4.34
C LYS A 121 15.70 -9.55 -4.48
N LEU A 122 15.86 -8.50 -3.66
CA LEU A 122 17.06 -7.67 -3.63
C LEU A 122 17.89 -7.99 -2.39
N ASP A 123 19.22 -7.95 -2.54
CA ASP A 123 20.14 -8.20 -1.43
C ASP A 123 20.29 -6.96 -0.54
N TYR A 124 20.73 -5.83 -1.10
CA TYR A 124 21.19 -4.69 -0.29
C TYR A 124 20.51 -3.35 -0.62
N ASN A 125 20.20 -3.12 -1.90
CA ASN A 125 19.64 -1.85 -2.35
C ASN A 125 18.12 -1.91 -2.41
N TYR A 126 17.47 -0.79 -2.14
CA TYR A 126 16.07 -0.58 -2.55
C TYR A 126 15.98 -0.56 -4.08
N GLY A 127 14.85 -1.02 -4.61
CA GLY A 127 14.60 -1.04 -6.04
C GLY A 127 13.51 -0.06 -6.44
N ILE A 128 13.75 0.69 -7.52
CA ILE A 128 12.73 1.45 -8.24
C ILE A 128 12.56 0.81 -9.61
N TYR A 129 11.33 0.45 -10.00
CA TYR A 129 11.09 -0.10 -11.33
C TYR A 129 11.14 1.05 -12.34
N ILE A 130 12.10 1.00 -13.26
CA ILE A 130 12.34 1.99 -14.30
C ILE A 130 12.09 1.29 -15.63
N ASN A 131 10.81 1.08 -15.92
CA ASN A 131 10.34 0.43 -17.13
C ASN A 131 8.96 0.98 -17.52
N SER A 132 8.56 0.90 -18.78
CA SER A 132 7.25 1.42 -19.21
C SER A 132 6.10 0.43 -19.04
N LYS A 133 6.42 -0.88 -18.98
CA LYS A 133 5.44 -1.96 -18.87
C LYS A 133 5.73 -2.90 -17.70
N GLY A 134 4.67 -3.40 -17.08
CA GLY A 134 4.73 -4.49 -16.11
C GLY A 134 3.69 -5.56 -16.40
N GLY A 135 3.97 -6.79 -15.99
CA GLY A 135 3.00 -7.87 -16.08
C GLY A 135 3.39 -9.07 -15.25
N GLY A 136 2.40 -9.87 -14.86
CA GLY A 136 2.61 -11.01 -13.99
C GLY A 136 1.41 -11.93 -13.90
N THR A 137 1.61 -13.05 -13.23
CA THR A 137 0.54 -13.97 -12.82
C THR A 137 0.70 -14.28 -11.34
N ALA A 138 -0.40 -14.21 -10.60
CA ALA A 138 -0.49 -14.60 -9.20
C ALA A 138 -1.49 -15.74 -9.06
N THR A 139 -1.13 -16.78 -8.32
CA THR A 139 -2.05 -17.84 -7.92
C THR A 139 -2.82 -17.36 -6.69
N ILE A 140 -4.15 -17.36 -6.76
CA ILE A 140 -5.03 -16.95 -5.67
C ILE A 140 -5.60 -18.20 -5.00
N GLY A 141 -5.50 -18.26 -3.68
CA GLY A 141 -6.07 -19.28 -2.81
C GLY A 141 -5.12 -20.42 -2.45
N ASP A 142 -3.85 -20.36 -2.85
CA ASP A 142 -2.86 -21.41 -2.54
C ASP A 142 -2.57 -21.47 -1.04
N ASP A 143 -2.52 -20.30 -0.41
CA ASP A 143 -2.37 -20.11 1.04
C ASP A 143 -3.61 -20.54 1.84
N CYS A 144 -4.79 -20.53 1.22
CA CYS A 144 -6.07 -20.83 1.86
C CYS A 144 -6.34 -22.35 1.98
N ILE A 145 -5.64 -23.19 1.22
CA ILE A 145 -5.94 -24.64 1.11
C ILE A 145 -5.06 -25.50 2.01
N THR A 146 -3.97 -24.95 2.55
CA THR A 146 -2.97 -25.74 3.30
C THR A 146 -3.45 -26.30 4.64
N ASN A 147 -4.67 -25.99 5.08
CA ASN A 147 -5.27 -26.57 6.29
C ASN A 147 -6.39 -27.58 6.00
N ASN A 148 -6.13 -28.56 5.13
CA ASN A 148 -6.64 -29.91 5.39
C ASN A 148 -5.87 -30.55 6.55
N VAL A 149 -5.82 -29.86 7.70
CA VAL A 149 -5.66 -30.49 9.00
C VAL A 149 -6.97 -31.24 9.23
N ILE A 150 -7.00 -32.41 8.59
CA ILE A 150 -7.49 -33.68 9.11
C ILE A 150 -8.75 -33.51 9.94
N ASN A 151 -9.87 -33.98 9.38
CA ASN A 151 -10.99 -34.56 10.12
C ASN A 151 -10.51 -35.66 11.09
N ASN A 152 -9.69 -35.32 12.07
CA ASN A 152 -9.52 -36.13 13.25
C ASN A 152 -10.72 -35.77 14.10
N ASP A 153 -11.77 -36.57 13.90
CA ASP A 153 -12.68 -37.02 14.94
C ASP A 153 -12.55 -36.23 16.24
N TYR A 154 -13.34 -35.16 16.34
CA TYR A 154 -14.02 -34.85 17.59
C TYR A 154 -15.08 -35.95 17.83
N SER A 155 -14.65 -37.21 17.87
CA SER A 155 -15.37 -38.28 18.53
C SER A 155 -15.25 -37.98 20.00
N SER A 156 -16.37 -37.59 20.59
CA SER A 156 -16.63 -37.47 22.01
C SER A 156 -16.04 -38.64 22.80
N GLY A 157 -14.83 -38.49 23.32
CA GLY A 157 -14.28 -39.31 24.39
C GLY A 157 -14.60 -38.63 25.73
N ASN A 158 -15.78 -38.93 26.28
CA ASN A 158 -15.89 -39.03 27.73
C ASN A 158 -14.92 -40.12 28.17
N ASP A 159 -13.99 -39.84 29.08
CA ASP A 159 -13.69 -40.66 30.26
C ASP A 159 -12.45 -40.14 31.03
N ASP A 160 -12.69 -39.93 32.33
CA ASP A 160 -11.81 -40.10 33.48
C ASP A 160 -10.52 -39.27 33.73
N LYS A 161 -10.72 -38.29 34.64
CA LYS A 161 -10.11 -38.17 35.98
C LYS A 161 -8.69 -38.72 36.24
N ASP A 162 -7.88 -37.78 36.74
CA ASP A 162 -6.90 -37.89 37.82
C ASP A 162 -5.67 -38.83 37.69
N ASN A 163 -4.52 -38.23 38.04
CA ASN A 163 -3.41 -38.75 38.85
C ASN A 163 -2.03 -39.08 38.21
N ILE A 164 -1.02 -38.41 38.82
CA ILE A 164 0.36 -38.86 39.15
C ILE A 164 1.55 -38.36 38.28
N ALA A 165 2.23 -37.35 38.85
CA ALA A 165 3.64 -37.28 39.29
C ALA A 165 4.84 -37.60 38.35
N THR A 166 5.75 -36.62 38.30
CA THR A 166 7.23 -36.67 38.33
C THR A 166 7.94 -38.01 38.02
N ASN A 167 8.76 -38.05 36.96
CA ASN A 167 10.25 -38.03 37.01
C ASN A 167 10.90 -38.53 35.70
N HIS A 168 11.98 -37.84 35.33
CA HIS A 168 13.22 -38.33 34.69
C HIS A 168 13.27 -38.96 33.29
N LYS A 169 14.27 -38.43 32.54
CA LYS A 169 15.32 -39.08 31.72
C LYS A 169 15.27 -38.88 30.20
N SER A 170 16.40 -38.33 29.77
CA SER A 170 16.98 -38.27 28.44
C SER A 170 16.86 -39.58 27.64
N ILE A 171 16.52 -39.46 26.36
CA ILE A 171 16.85 -40.45 25.34
C ILE A 171 17.41 -39.70 24.13
N GLN A 172 18.70 -39.92 23.86
CA GLN A 172 19.31 -39.76 22.54
C GLN A 172 18.73 -40.81 21.60
N GLY A 173 18.35 -40.42 20.39
CA GLY A 173 17.93 -41.34 19.33
C GLY A 173 18.34 -40.81 17.96
N SER A 174 19.32 -41.49 17.35
CA SER A 174 19.88 -41.23 16.03
C SER A 174 18.84 -41.30 14.91
N TYR A 175 18.87 -40.34 13.98
CA TYR A 175 18.23 -40.47 12.67
C TYR A 175 19.19 -41.16 11.70
N ASN A 176 18.86 -42.40 11.32
CA ASN A 176 19.45 -43.10 10.18
C ASN A 176 18.67 -42.72 8.92
N ASN A 177 19.36 -42.05 7.98
CA ASN A 177 18.86 -41.78 6.64
C ASN A 177 19.29 -42.92 5.71
N LYS A 178 18.34 -43.66 5.13
CA LYS A 178 18.58 -44.60 4.03
C LYS A 178 17.52 -44.42 2.94
N ASN A 179 18.00 -43.91 1.81
CA ASN A 179 17.71 -44.29 0.43
C ASN A 179 16.34 -44.92 0.14
N ASN A 180 15.58 -44.28 -0.77
CA ASN A 180 15.07 -45.03 -1.91
C ASN A 180 14.96 -44.14 -3.17
N ARG A 181 15.75 -44.48 -4.18
CA ARG A 181 15.60 -44.09 -5.59
C ARG A 181 14.84 -45.21 -6.30
N ASN A 182 13.94 -44.85 -7.22
CA ASN A 182 13.75 -45.42 -8.56
C ASN A 182 12.57 -44.69 -9.21
N ASN A 183 12.81 -43.84 -10.22
CA ASN A 183 12.78 -44.15 -11.66
C ASN A 183 11.42 -44.67 -12.15
N ILE A 184 10.75 -43.90 -13.01
CA ILE A 184 10.16 -44.36 -14.28
C ILE A 184 10.08 -43.16 -15.24
N SER A 185 10.62 -43.38 -16.43
CA SER A 185 10.61 -42.52 -17.60
C SER A 185 9.33 -42.71 -18.43
N GLY A 186 8.94 -41.69 -19.18
CA GLY A 186 7.89 -41.79 -20.19
C GLY A 186 7.91 -40.60 -21.13
N TYR A 187 8.71 -40.71 -22.20
CA TYR A 187 8.64 -39.83 -23.37
C TYR A 187 7.40 -40.19 -24.21
N GLY A 188 6.60 -39.20 -24.60
CA GLY A 188 5.52 -39.33 -25.56
C GLY A 188 5.42 -38.06 -26.42
N LYS A 189 5.62 -38.23 -27.72
CA LYS A 189 5.58 -37.21 -28.78
C LYS A 189 4.15 -36.84 -29.20
N ASP A 190 4.03 -35.58 -29.62
CA ASP A 190 3.24 -35.00 -30.72
C ASP A 190 1.75 -35.34 -30.90
N ASN A 191 0.91 -34.29 -30.88
CA ASN A 191 0.01 -34.00 -32.00
C ASN A 191 -0.48 -32.54 -31.99
N SER A 192 -0.44 -31.95 -33.17
CA SER A 192 -0.98 -30.66 -33.59
C SER A 192 -2.51 -30.72 -33.82
N PHE A 193 -3.24 -29.62 -33.59
CA PHE A 193 -4.04 -28.90 -34.61
C PHE A 193 -4.94 -27.76 -34.05
N SER A 194 -4.94 -26.64 -34.81
CA SER A 194 -5.97 -25.63 -35.09
C SER A 194 -6.58 -24.69 -34.03
N ASN A 195 -6.26 -23.39 -34.22
CA ASN A 195 -7.12 -22.24 -34.51
C ASN A 195 -8.53 -22.12 -33.88
N GLY A 196 -8.78 -20.97 -33.25
CA GLY A 196 -10.07 -20.27 -33.39
C GLY A 196 -10.43 -19.30 -32.26
N GLY A 197 -10.45 -18.00 -32.57
CA GLY A 197 -11.49 -17.08 -32.06
C GLY A 197 -11.19 -16.29 -30.79
N GLY A 198 -10.95 -14.99 -30.94
CA GLY A 198 -10.82 -14.03 -29.85
C GLY A 198 -12.15 -13.65 -29.18
N GLY A 199 -12.02 -13.19 -27.94
CA GLY A 199 -13.11 -12.61 -27.14
C GLY A 199 -12.69 -12.45 -25.68
N ASN A 200 -11.83 -11.48 -25.37
CA ASN A 200 -11.48 -11.14 -23.99
C ASN A 200 -12.58 -10.28 -23.35
N GLY A 201 -13.61 -10.94 -22.82
CA GLY A 201 -14.55 -10.37 -21.87
C GLY A 201 -14.50 -11.20 -20.58
N MET A 202 -13.96 -10.65 -19.49
CA MET A 202 -14.15 -11.21 -18.16
C MET A 202 -15.61 -10.99 -17.75
N SER A 203 -16.50 -11.91 -18.14
CA SER A 203 -17.83 -11.99 -17.53
C SER A 203 -17.71 -12.79 -16.23
N LEU A 204 -17.93 -12.13 -15.10
CA LEU A 204 -18.33 -12.79 -13.86
C LEU A 204 -19.74 -13.37 -14.11
N GLU A 205 -19.81 -14.58 -14.66
CA GLU A 205 -21.07 -15.29 -14.87
C GLU A 205 -21.77 -15.55 -13.53
N SER A 206 -23.09 -15.41 -13.57
CA SER A 206 -24.02 -15.61 -12.47
C SER A 206 -23.89 -17.03 -11.90
N ILE A 207 -23.49 -17.11 -10.63
CA ILE A 207 -23.39 -18.36 -9.87
C ILE A 207 -24.80 -18.90 -9.62
N ASP A 208 -25.06 -20.09 -10.17
CA ASP A 208 -26.26 -20.88 -9.92
C ASP A 208 -26.42 -21.16 -8.42
N ASN A 209 -27.47 -20.59 -7.84
CA ASN A 209 -27.94 -20.88 -6.49
C ASN A 209 -28.69 -22.21 -6.54
N ASN A 210 -28.04 -23.32 -6.19
CA ASN A 210 -28.51 -24.31 -5.22
C ASN A 210 -27.70 -25.62 -5.33
N ASN A 211 -27.19 -26.07 -4.18
CA ASN A 211 -26.67 -27.42 -3.87
C ASN A 211 -25.19 -27.82 -4.05
N ASP A 212 -24.30 -27.06 -4.71
CA ASP A 212 -22.85 -27.44 -4.73
C ASP A 212 -21.98 -26.62 -3.74
N GLN A 213 -22.51 -26.31 -2.55
CA GLN A 213 -21.83 -25.53 -1.49
C GLN A 213 -20.74 -26.30 -0.72
N ARG A 214 -20.21 -27.41 -1.24
CA ARG A 214 -19.23 -28.27 -0.54
C ARG A 214 -17.88 -28.43 -1.22
N LYS A 215 -17.71 -27.96 -2.46
CA LYS A 215 -16.40 -28.05 -3.11
C LYS A 215 -15.59 -26.81 -2.72
N ASN A 216 -14.53 -27.03 -1.94
CA ASN A 216 -13.49 -26.03 -1.74
C ASN A 216 -13.08 -25.50 -3.12
N ARG A 217 -13.07 -24.17 -3.28
CA ARG A 217 -12.59 -23.57 -4.52
C ARG A 217 -11.15 -23.99 -4.75
N THR A 218 -10.85 -24.41 -5.97
CA THR A 218 -9.48 -24.68 -6.41
C THR A 218 -8.76 -23.36 -6.57
N PRO A 219 -7.45 -23.25 -6.25
CA PRO A 219 -6.68 -22.06 -6.54
C PRO A 219 -6.74 -21.75 -8.03
N TYR A 220 -6.71 -20.48 -8.37
CA TYR A 220 -6.76 -20.04 -9.76
C TYR A 220 -5.78 -18.91 -10.01
N ASN A 221 -5.33 -18.80 -11.26
CA ASN A 221 -4.39 -17.77 -11.65
C ASN A 221 -5.13 -16.49 -12.05
N VAL A 222 -4.63 -15.35 -11.58
CA VAL A 222 -5.01 -14.04 -12.09
C VAL A 222 -3.80 -13.44 -12.79
N THR A 223 -4.02 -12.91 -13.99
CA THR A 223 -2.97 -12.32 -14.83
C THR A 223 -3.24 -10.83 -15.03
N LEU A 224 -2.21 -10.02 -14.82
CA LEU A 224 -2.16 -8.63 -15.27
C LEU A 224 -1.14 -8.56 -16.41
N ALA A 225 -1.60 -8.32 -17.63
CA ALA A 225 -0.72 -8.17 -18.79
C ALA A 225 -0.62 -6.70 -19.20
N ASN A 226 0.59 -6.26 -19.58
CA ASN A 226 0.84 -4.95 -20.17
C ASN A 226 0.33 -3.76 -19.32
N VAL A 227 0.51 -3.82 -18.01
CA VAL A 227 0.24 -2.69 -17.12
C VAL A 227 1.18 -1.55 -17.50
N ASP A 228 0.61 -0.41 -17.90
CA ASP A 228 1.38 0.81 -18.10
C ASP A 228 1.91 1.31 -16.77
N LEU A 229 3.23 1.35 -16.62
CA LEU A 229 3.90 1.90 -15.45
C LEU A 229 4.06 3.42 -15.60
N ALA A 230 4.50 4.07 -14.52
CA ALA A 230 4.87 5.48 -14.55
C ALA A 230 5.98 5.74 -15.59
N PRO A 231 6.04 6.96 -16.17
CA PRO A 231 7.10 7.31 -17.12
C PRO A 231 8.50 7.03 -16.56
N ILE A 232 9.37 6.45 -17.38
CA ILE A 232 10.75 6.08 -17.02
C ILE A 232 11.52 7.24 -16.38
N GLU A 233 11.34 8.45 -16.91
CA GLU A 233 12.01 9.66 -16.40
C GLU A 233 11.58 10.02 -14.97
N LEU A 234 10.36 9.69 -14.58
CA LEU A 234 9.88 9.89 -13.21
C LEU A 234 10.63 8.97 -12.23
N GLY A 235 10.82 7.70 -12.61
CA GLY A 235 11.58 6.74 -11.81
C GLY A 235 13.07 7.08 -11.73
N LYS A 236 13.68 7.54 -12.83
CA LYS A 236 15.07 8.03 -12.85
C LYS A 236 15.26 9.26 -11.98
N ASP A 237 14.33 10.21 -12.02
CA ASP A 237 14.38 11.41 -11.20
C ASP A 237 14.30 11.10 -9.71
N LEU A 238 13.39 10.19 -9.30
CA LEU A 238 13.34 9.72 -7.91
C LEU A 238 14.63 9.00 -7.50
N LEU A 239 15.17 8.13 -8.37
CA LEU A 239 16.43 7.44 -8.13
C LEU A 239 17.58 8.44 -7.91
N TYR A 240 17.73 9.41 -8.81
CA TYR A 240 18.76 10.44 -8.73
C TYR A 240 18.61 11.29 -7.46
N THR A 241 17.37 11.65 -7.11
CA THR A 241 17.05 12.40 -5.88
C THR A 241 17.56 11.66 -4.65
N LEU A 242 17.24 10.38 -4.51
CA LEU A 242 17.62 9.58 -3.34
C LEU A 242 19.13 9.26 -3.31
N GLN A 243 19.77 9.08 -4.46
CA GLN A 243 21.22 8.84 -4.53
C GLN A 243 22.05 10.09 -4.20
N ASN A 244 21.50 11.30 -4.34
CA ASN A 244 22.27 12.54 -4.16
C ASN A 244 21.90 13.34 -2.91
N ASN A 245 20.72 13.15 -2.32
CA ASN A 245 20.21 14.04 -1.25
C ASN A 245 20.53 13.60 0.19
N ARG A 246 21.45 12.66 0.43
CA ARG A 246 21.74 12.25 1.81
C ARG A 246 22.51 13.34 2.56
N LYS A 247 21.79 14.11 3.38
CA LYS A 247 22.33 15.16 4.24
C LYS A 247 23.31 14.54 5.26
N GLY A 248 24.61 14.81 5.10
CA GLY A 248 25.60 14.69 6.19
C GLY A 248 26.40 13.39 6.34
N SER A 249 26.31 12.41 5.43
CA SER A 249 27.03 11.12 5.57
C SER A 249 27.89 10.69 4.37
N GLY A 250 28.14 11.59 3.41
CA GLY A 250 29.15 11.36 2.36
C GLY A 250 28.79 10.34 1.27
N GLY A 251 27.55 9.84 1.22
CA GLY A 251 27.04 9.00 0.13
C GLY A 251 25.52 8.88 0.17
N GLY A 252 24.87 8.69 -0.98
CA GLY A 252 23.40 8.56 -1.10
C GLY A 252 22.76 7.41 -0.33
N TYR A 253 21.44 7.26 -0.46
CA TYR A 253 20.77 6.03 -0.03
C TYR A 253 21.13 4.86 -0.97
N PRO A 254 21.16 3.62 -0.47
CA PRO A 254 21.42 2.44 -1.30
C PRO A 254 20.18 2.11 -2.15
N VAL A 255 19.95 2.88 -3.21
CA VAL A 255 18.81 2.72 -4.13
C VAL A 255 19.32 2.40 -5.52
N SER A 256 18.61 1.53 -6.24
CA SER A 256 18.94 1.10 -7.60
C SER A 256 17.72 1.09 -8.49
N GLY A 257 17.92 1.41 -9.77
CA GLY A 257 16.92 1.19 -10.80
C GLY A 257 16.85 -0.28 -11.19
N ILE A 258 15.65 -0.79 -11.38
CA ILE A 258 15.36 -2.11 -11.92
C ILE A 258 14.81 -1.91 -13.33
N TYR A 259 15.51 -2.44 -14.31
CA TYR A 259 15.20 -2.25 -15.73
C TYR A 259 14.78 -3.56 -16.38
N GLY A 260 13.85 -3.48 -17.32
CA GLY A 260 13.62 -4.53 -18.31
C GLY A 260 14.78 -4.59 -19.32
N PHE A 261 14.76 -5.60 -20.18
CA PHE A 261 15.72 -5.68 -21.29
C PHE A 261 15.56 -4.51 -22.28
N ASN A 262 14.32 -4.08 -22.49
CA ASN A 262 13.95 -2.87 -23.21
C ASN A 262 12.67 -2.28 -22.60
N ASP A 263 12.35 -1.04 -22.98
CA ASP A 263 11.26 -0.28 -22.39
C ASP A 263 9.87 -0.90 -22.65
N ASP A 264 9.71 -1.64 -23.75
CA ASP A 264 8.44 -2.27 -24.16
C ASP A 264 8.21 -3.65 -23.54
N THR A 265 9.26 -4.28 -23.01
CA THR A 265 9.17 -5.60 -22.40
C THR A 265 8.62 -5.48 -20.99
N SER A 266 7.52 -6.16 -20.70
CA SER A 266 6.94 -6.18 -19.36
C SER A 266 7.95 -6.71 -18.33
N ILE A 267 8.21 -5.92 -17.28
CA ILE A 267 8.96 -6.39 -16.12
C ILE A 267 8.05 -7.30 -15.27
N PRO A 268 8.55 -8.41 -14.70
CA PRO A 268 7.72 -9.30 -13.90
C PRO A 268 7.17 -8.59 -12.66
N LEU A 269 5.86 -8.70 -12.47
CA LEU A 269 5.14 -8.31 -11.27
C LEU A 269 4.79 -9.57 -10.47
N GLY A 270 5.05 -9.54 -9.17
CA GLY A 270 4.64 -10.59 -8.24
C GLY A 270 3.27 -10.31 -7.64
N TRP A 271 2.81 -11.22 -6.79
CA TRP A 271 1.52 -11.10 -6.10
C TRP A 271 1.43 -9.83 -5.24
N GLY A 272 2.55 -9.40 -4.64
CA GLY A 272 2.65 -8.18 -3.83
C GLY A 272 2.43 -6.89 -4.61
N GLU A 273 2.76 -6.84 -5.90
CA GLU A 273 2.35 -5.74 -6.78
C GLU A 273 0.95 -5.96 -7.35
N MET A 274 0.67 -7.19 -7.79
CA MET A 274 -0.52 -7.50 -8.59
C MET A 274 -1.82 -7.36 -7.82
N ILE A 275 -1.89 -7.82 -6.58
CA ILE A 275 -3.15 -7.82 -5.82
C ILE A 275 -3.63 -6.38 -5.51
N PRO A 276 -2.78 -5.46 -5.02
CA PRO A 276 -3.14 -4.04 -4.90
C PRO A 276 -3.55 -3.41 -6.24
N LEU A 277 -2.83 -3.74 -7.33
CA LEU A 277 -3.15 -3.23 -8.67
C LEU A 277 -4.50 -3.75 -9.17
N LEU A 278 -4.84 -5.02 -8.94
CA LEU A 278 -6.16 -5.57 -9.27
C LEU A 278 -7.27 -4.82 -8.52
N LEU A 279 -7.08 -4.53 -7.24
CA LEU A 279 -8.05 -3.78 -6.44
C LEU A 279 -8.26 -2.33 -6.94
N LEU A 280 -7.21 -1.73 -7.52
CA LEU A 280 -7.27 -0.37 -8.09
C LEU A 280 -7.80 -0.35 -9.53
N LEU A 281 -7.46 -1.34 -10.36
CA LEU A 281 -7.75 -1.39 -11.79
C LEU A 281 -9.07 -2.10 -12.14
N GLN A 282 -9.66 -2.89 -11.23
CA GLN A 282 -10.93 -3.60 -11.49
C GLN A 282 -12.09 -2.70 -11.96
N LYS A 283 -12.06 -1.40 -11.61
CA LYS A 283 -13.07 -0.44 -12.06
C LYS A 283 -12.77 0.24 -13.38
N THR A 284 -11.50 0.35 -13.79
CA THR A 284 -11.16 1.05 -15.04
C THR A 284 -11.63 0.25 -16.24
N THR A 285 -11.43 -1.07 -16.25
CA THR A 285 -11.78 -1.93 -17.39
C THR A 285 -13.29 -2.01 -17.69
N ALA A 286 -14.15 -1.94 -16.68
CA ALA A 286 -15.61 -1.97 -16.86
C ALA A 286 -16.20 -0.62 -17.32
N LEU A 287 -15.44 0.48 -17.23
CA LEU A 287 -15.86 1.85 -17.58
C LEU A 287 -15.09 2.45 -18.78
N SER A 288 -14.12 1.71 -19.32
CA SER A 288 -13.18 2.19 -20.38
C SER A 288 -13.77 2.28 -21.80
N SER A 289 -15.08 2.10 -22.00
CA SER A 289 -15.70 2.48 -23.28
C SER A 289 -15.91 4.00 -23.43
N SER A 290 -15.64 4.79 -22.38
CA SER A 290 -15.57 6.25 -22.44
C SER A 290 -14.11 6.71 -22.41
N SER A 291 -13.65 7.39 -23.47
CA SER A 291 -12.27 7.91 -23.67
C SER A 291 -11.71 8.86 -22.60
N SER A 292 -12.40 9.04 -21.47
CA SER A 292 -12.07 10.03 -20.44
C SER A 292 -11.77 9.44 -19.06
N SER A 293 -11.69 8.11 -18.91
CA SER A 293 -11.36 7.52 -17.61
C SER A 293 -9.91 7.83 -17.22
N SER A 294 -9.72 8.47 -16.06
CA SER A 294 -8.39 8.84 -15.60
C SER A 294 -7.49 7.62 -15.42
N LYS A 295 -6.37 7.63 -16.14
CA LYS A 295 -5.38 6.56 -16.10
C LYS A 295 -4.61 6.60 -14.77
N ILE A 296 -4.28 5.42 -14.24
CA ILE A 296 -3.42 5.24 -13.07
C ILE A 296 -2.12 4.62 -13.56
N LEU A 297 -0.99 5.20 -13.18
CA LEU A 297 0.33 4.74 -13.59
C LEU A 297 1.19 4.42 -12.35
N PRO A 298 1.43 3.14 -12.03
CA PRO A 298 2.27 2.76 -10.89
C PRO A 298 3.76 3.04 -11.12
N LEU A 299 4.37 3.71 -10.14
CA LEU A 299 5.80 3.76 -9.89
C LEU A 299 6.10 2.80 -8.75
N ILE A 300 6.81 1.70 -9.02
CA ILE A 300 6.97 0.61 -8.06
C ILE A 300 8.28 0.76 -7.28
N TRP A 301 8.18 0.68 -5.96
CA TRP A 301 9.27 0.67 -4.99
C TRP A 301 9.31 -0.68 -4.25
N THR A 302 10.47 -1.31 -4.18
CA THR A 302 10.66 -2.59 -3.48
C THR A 302 11.84 -2.56 -2.50
N PHE A 303 11.80 -3.45 -1.50
CA PHE A 303 12.73 -3.47 -0.38
C PHE A 303 13.80 -4.56 -0.51
N PRO A 304 15.03 -4.34 0.02
CA PRO A 304 16.07 -5.37 0.09
C PRO A 304 15.71 -6.46 1.12
N HIS A 305 15.14 -7.56 0.64
CA HIS A 305 14.66 -8.67 1.46
C HIS A 305 15.75 -9.24 2.38
N ARG A 306 17.01 -9.34 1.91
CA ARG A 306 18.10 -9.89 2.74
C ARG A 306 18.44 -9.01 3.95
N ARG A 307 18.41 -7.69 3.80
CA ARG A 307 18.58 -6.75 4.94
C ARG A 307 17.41 -6.83 5.90
N TYR A 308 16.22 -7.08 5.37
CA TYR A 308 15.03 -7.27 6.16
C TYR A 308 15.06 -8.58 6.96
N ASP A 309 15.47 -9.71 6.38
CA ASP A 309 15.51 -11.01 7.06
C ASP A 309 16.47 -11.06 8.25
N HIS A 310 17.56 -10.29 8.21
CA HIS A 310 18.62 -10.38 9.23
C HIS A 310 18.35 -9.54 10.48
N SER A 311 17.52 -8.50 10.36
CA SER A 311 17.23 -7.63 11.50
C SER A 311 15.90 -6.90 11.45
N GLY A 312 15.24 -6.82 10.28
CA GLY A 312 13.91 -6.25 10.02
C GLY A 312 13.70 -4.77 10.35
N THR A 313 14.46 -4.27 11.31
CA THR A 313 14.25 -3.07 12.12
C THR A 313 15.47 -2.16 12.10
N ASP A 314 16.62 -2.64 11.63
CA ASP A 314 17.82 -1.80 11.40
C ASP A 314 17.57 -0.77 10.30
N MET A 315 16.67 -1.06 9.36
CA MET A 315 16.29 -0.13 8.30
C MET A 315 15.35 0.98 8.77
N THR A 316 14.85 0.96 10.02
CA THR A 316 13.82 1.91 10.46
C THR A 316 14.26 3.37 10.28
N ASP A 317 15.45 3.74 10.78
CA ASP A 317 15.90 5.13 10.73
C ASP A 317 16.22 5.59 9.30
N GLU A 318 16.69 4.68 8.46
CA GLU A 318 16.94 4.92 7.04
C GLU A 318 15.62 5.12 6.28
N LEU A 319 14.62 4.27 6.52
CA LEU A 319 13.30 4.35 5.89
C LEU A 319 12.55 5.62 6.27
N LEU A 320 12.68 6.09 7.52
CA LEU A 320 12.11 7.38 7.93
C LEU A 320 12.71 8.55 7.14
N GLN A 321 14.03 8.53 6.91
CA GLN A 321 14.74 9.56 6.15
C GLN A 321 14.42 9.47 4.65
N ILE A 322 14.40 8.26 4.08
CA ILE A 322 13.99 8.05 2.69
C ILE A 322 12.56 8.54 2.49
N GLY A 323 11.63 8.18 3.39
CA GLY A 323 10.25 8.65 3.34
C GLY A 323 10.16 10.17 3.35
N ALA A 324 10.93 10.85 4.21
CA ALA A 324 11.01 12.30 4.22
C ALA A 324 11.43 12.90 2.87
N GLU A 325 12.43 12.31 2.21
CA GLU A 325 12.92 12.78 0.91
C GLU A 325 11.95 12.43 -0.23
N ILE A 326 11.22 11.31 -0.15
CA ILE A 326 10.19 10.95 -1.13
C ILE A 326 9.01 11.93 -1.08
N ILE A 327 8.53 12.31 0.11
CA ILE A 327 7.42 13.28 0.18
C ILE A 327 7.87 14.67 -0.28
N GLU A 328 9.10 15.08 0.03
CA GLU A 328 9.66 16.34 -0.45
C GLU A 328 9.78 16.32 -1.98
N TRP A 329 10.24 15.20 -2.55
CA TRP A 329 10.23 14.99 -3.99
C TRP A 329 8.82 15.12 -4.56
N ALA A 330 7.85 14.35 -4.05
CA ALA A 330 6.47 14.33 -4.56
C ALA A 330 5.75 15.69 -4.43
N GLU A 331 5.95 16.43 -3.33
CA GLU A 331 5.38 17.77 -3.10
C GLU A 331 5.98 18.85 -4.02
N ASN A 332 7.07 18.57 -4.75
CA ASN A 332 7.70 19.50 -5.67
C ASN A 332 7.43 19.18 -7.15
N ARG A 333 6.47 18.29 -7.41
CA ARG A 333 6.15 17.79 -8.75
C ARG A 333 4.80 18.28 -9.26
N PRO A 334 4.66 18.54 -10.57
CA PRO A 334 3.36 18.91 -11.14
C PRO A 334 2.37 17.75 -11.15
N GLU A 335 2.85 16.50 -11.18
CA GLU A 335 2.00 15.32 -11.22
C GLU A 335 1.20 15.12 -9.93
N ARG A 336 0.00 14.57 -10.07
CA ARG A 336 -0.76 14.04 -8.93
C ARG A 336 -0.18 12.71 -8.50
N ILE A 337 0.34 12.66 -7.28
CA ILE A 337 0.98 11.47 -6.73
C ILE A 337 0.16 10.97 -5.55
N GLY A 338 -0.37 9.76 -5.66
CA GLY A 338 -0.90 8.98 -4.55
C GLY A 338 0.12 7.95 -4.07
N MET A 339 -0.06 7.41 -2.88
CA MET A 339 0.75 6.31 -2.37
C MET A 339 -0.09 5.09 -2.05
N VAL A 340 0.46 3.90 -2.35
CA VAL A 340 -0.11 2.62 -1.97
C VAL A 340 0.97 1.84 -1.25
N VAL A 341 0.74 1.51 0.02
CA VAL A 341 1.60 0.59 0.76
C VAL A 341 0.97 -0.79 0.71
N SER A 342 1.59 -1.68 -0.04
CA SER A 342 1.22 -3.09 -0.09
C SER A 342 1.95 -3.86 0.99
N GLY A 343 1.22 -4.50 1.89
CA GLY A 343 1.84 -5.28 2.95
C GLY A 343 0.83 -5.88 3.90
N ASP A 344 1.05 -7.13 4.27
CA ASP A 344 0.31 -7.80 5.34
C ASP A 344 0.96 -7.55 6.71
N LEU A 345 0.18 -7.81 7.76
CA LEU A 345 0.58 -7.69 9.16
C LEU A 345 1.41 -8.93 9.59
N SER A 346 1.31 -9.39 10.84
CA SER A 346 2.07 -10.55 11.31
C SER A 346 1.72 -11.82 10.55
N HIS A 347 2.70 -12.73 10.36
CA HIS A 347 2.55 -14.04 9.70
C HIS A 347 2.66 -15.23 10.66
N THR A 348 2.54 -15.01 11.97
CA THR A 348 2.79 -16.04 13.00
C THR A 348 1.58 -16.31 13.89
N HIS A 349 0.36 -16.16 13.37
CA HIS A 349 -0.88 -16.34 14.15
C HIS A 349 -1.31 -17.79 14.35
N LEU A 350 -0.80 -18.73 13.54
CA LEU A 350 -1.16 -20.15 13.62
C LEU A 350 0.09 -21.03 13.70
N SER A 351 0.07 -22.02 14.60
CA SER A 351 1.17 -23.00 14.73
C SER A 351 1.33 -23.87 13.49
N SER A 352 0.26 -24.10 12.73
CA SER A 352 0.28 -24.82 11.45
C SER A 352 0.71 -23.95 10.27
N GLY A 353 0.86 -22.63 10.47
CA GLY A 353 1.34 -21.72 9.43
C GLY A 353 2.82 -21.94 9.09
N PRO A 354 3.30 -21.47 7.93
CA PRO A 354 4.67 -21.67 7.47
C PRO A 354 5.74 -21.05 8.38
N TYR A 355 5.36 -20.16 9.29
CA TYR A 355 6.24 -19.47 10.22
C TYR A 355 6.01 -19.87 11.69
N GLY A 356 5.12 -20.83 11.95
CA GLY A 356 4.71 -21.23 13.29
C GLY A 356 3.93 -20.15 14.05
N TYR A 357 3.62 -20.44 15.32
CA TYR A 357 2.92 -19.50 16.20
C TYR A 357 3.89 -18.61 16.97
N SER A 358 3.55 -17.33 17.11
CA SER A 358 4.21 -16.41 18.04
C SER A 358 3.18 -15.62 18.84
N ASN A 359 3.45 -15.43 20.14
CA ASN A 359 2.66 -14.50 20.95
C ASN A 359 2.89 -13.02 20.56
N ALA A 360 3.85 -12.72 19.67
CA ALA A 360 4.11 -11.38 19.16
C ALA A 360 3.09 -10.93 18.10
N SER A 361 2.38 -11.87 17.44
CA SER A 361 1.56 -11.60 16.26
C SER A 361 0.39 -10.66 16.54
N ALA A 362 -0.50 -11.03 17.46
CA ALA A 362 -1.65 -10.21 17.81
C ALA A 362 -1.26 -8.84 18.43
N PRO A 363 -0.26 -8.74 19.34
CA PRO A 363 0.24 -7.45 19.80
C PRO A 363 0.83 -6.58 18.69
N PHE A 364 1.46 -7.17 17.67
CA PHE A 364 2.01 -6.44 16.52
C PHE A 364 0.87 -5.85 15.67
N ASP A 365 -0.09 -6.68 15.27
CA ASP A 365 -1.25 -6.26 14.46
C ASP A 365 -2.04 -5.15 15.16
N LYS A 366 -2.19 -5.25 16.49
CA LYS A 366 -2.83 -4.23 17.32
C LYS A 366 -2.03 -2.93 17.36
N ALA A 367 -0.70 -3.00 17.39
CA ALA A 367 0.16 -1.82 17.37
C ALA A 367 0.09 -1.10 16.01
N ILE A 368 0.11 -1.83 14.90
CA ILE A 368 -0.10 -1.26 13.56
C ILE A 368 -1.50 -0.66 13.42
N GLY A 369 -2.54 -1.35 13.92
CA GLY A 369 -3.90 -0.84 13.95
C GLY A 369 -4.03 0.48 14.70
N ARG A 370 -3.40 0.59 15.88
CA ARG A 370 -3.35 1.83 16.66
C ARG A 370 -2.62 2.94 15.93
N TRP A 371 -1.46 2.65 15.34
CA TRP A 371 -0.75 3.63 14.52
C TRP A 371 -1.60 4.14 13.36
N ALA A 372 -2.23 3.23 12.62
CA ALA A 372 -3.06 3.55 11.47
C ALA A 372 -4.37 4.26 11.86
N ALA A 373 -4.91 4.02 13.05
CA ALA A 373 -6.07 4.74 13.56
C ALA A 373 -5.73 6.14 14.13
N GLY A 374 -4.44 6.43 14.38
CA GLY A 374 -4.02 7.63 15.09
C GLY A 374 -4.15 7.50 16.61
N SER A 375 -4.05 8.61 17.32
CA SER A 375 -4.04 8.64 18.80
C SER A 375 -5.39 8.44 19.48
N GLY A 376 -6.47 8.47 18.72
CA GLY A 376 -7.80 8.68 19.27
C GLY A 376 -8.56 7.41 19.59
N GLY A 377 -8.32 6.84 20.77
CA GLY A 377 -9.26 5.90 21.37
C GLY A 377 -10.63 6.49 21.75
N TYR A 378 -10.99 7.74 21.41
CA TYR A 378 -12.34 8.28 21.76
C TYR A 378 -12.78 9.63 21.15
N LYS A 379 -11.98 10.34 20.34
CA LYS A 379 -12.42 11.63 19.75
C LYS A 379 -12.06 11.68 18.27
N ASP A 380 -13.07 11.90 17.44
CA ASP A 380 -13.00 11.83 15.97
C ASP A 380 -11.98 12.81 15.34
N ASP A 381 -11.53 13.81 16.10
CA ASP A 381 -10.61 14.85 15.63
C ASP A 381 -9.12 14.47 15.78
N ASP A 382 -8.79 13.39 16.49
CA ASP A 382 -7.41 13.00 16.87
C ASP A 382 -6.86 11.77 16.11
N ASN A 383 -7.35 11.53 14.88
CA ASN A 383 -6.86 10.45 14.00
C ASN A 383 -5.55 10.85 13.26
N ASP A 384 -4.61 11.47 13.98
CA ASP A 384 -3.30 11.90 13.45
C ASP A 384 -2.27 10.77 13.64
N PRO A 385 -1.80 10.10 12.57
CA PRO A 385 -0.79 9.04 12.65
C PRO A 385 0.61 9.56 13.06
N CYS A 386 0.79 10.89 13.10
CA CYS A 386 1.98 11.55 13.62
C CYS A 386 1.84 11.99 15.09
N HIS A 387 0.76 11.64 15.77
CA HIS A 387 0.65 11.83 17.22
C HIS A 387 1.70 10.97 17.95
N PRO A 388 2.30 11.44 19.07
CA PRO A 388 3.32 10.70 19.80
C PRO A 388 2.93 9.26 20.18
N GLU A 389 1.66 9.02 20.53
CA GLU A 389 1.16 7.68 20.84
C GLU A 389 1.11 6.76 19.62
N ALA A 390 0.57 7.24 18.49
CA ALA A 390 0.53 6.49 17.23
C ALA A 390 1.96 6.19 16.74
N MET A 391 2.86 7.18 16.83
CA MET A 391 4.28 7.04 16.52
C MET A 391 4.95 5.98 17.42
N SER A 392 4.68 6.00 18.73
CA SER A 392 5.19 5.00 19.67
C SER A 392 4.66 3.60 19.35
N ALA A 393 3.40 3.48 18.93
CA ALA A 393 2.82 2.20 18.51
C ALA A 393 3.60 1.58 17.33
N LEU A 394 3.95 2.37 16.31
CA LEU A 394 4.75 1.88 15.17
C LEU A 394 6.24 1.74 15.51
N LEU A 395 6.89 2.85 15.86
CA LEU A 395 8.35 2.95 15.91
C LEU A 395 8.99 2.34 17.15
N LYS A 396 8.20 2.08 18.20
CA LYS A 396 8.65 1.37 19.40
C LYS A 396 8.02 -0.01 19.49
N ARG A 397 6.69 -0.08 19.60
CA ARG A 397 6.02 -1.35 19.92
C ARG A 397 6.02 -2.33 18.75
N ALA A 398 5.58 -1.91 17.56
CA ALA A 398 5.59 -2.79 16.39
C ALA A 398 7.04 -3.14 15.99
N LYS A 399 7.96 -2.16 16.04
CA LYS A 399 9.41 -2.40 15.83
C LYS A 399 9.96 -3.50 16.74
N GLU A 400 9.69 -3.45 18.04
CA GLU A 400 10.14 -4.46 19.01
C GLU A 400 9.60 -5.87 18.69
N LEU A 401 8.33 -5.95 18.28
CA LEU A 401 7.65 -7.22 18.01
C LEU A 401 7.97 -7.82 16.64
N GLN A 402 8.40 -6.98 15.70
CA GLN A 402 8.60 -7.31 14.29
C GLN A 402 9.40 -8.61 14.06
N PRO A 403 10.54 -8.87 14.73
CA PRO A 403 11.34 -10.07 14.46
C PRO A 403 10.60 -11.39 14.70
N ASN A 404 9.62 -11.38 15.61
CA ASN A 404 8.81 -12.56 15.94
C ASN A 404 7.44 -12.54 15.22
N ALA A 405 6.95 -11.35 14.87
CA ALA A 405 5.71 -11.18 14.12
C ALA A 405 5.87 -11.52 12.63
N MET A 406 7.08 -11.41 12.07
CA MET A 406 7.38 -11.72 10.66
C MET A 406 6.51 -10.93 9.66
N SER A 407 6.16 -9.67 9.97
CA SER A 407 5.25 -8.89 9.12
C SER A 407 5.95 -8.27 7.92
N CYS A 408 5.62 -8.71 6.71
CA CYS A 408 6.20 -8.18 5.50
C CYS A 408 5.90 -6.67 5.29
N GLY A 409 4.75 -6.17 5.77
CA GLY A 409 4.35 -4.77 5.61
C GLY A 409 5.12 -3.74 6.46
N PHE A 410 5.83 -4.17 7.51
CA PHE A 410 6.45 -3.25 8.48
C PHE A 410 7.33 -2.16 7.85
N THR A 411 8.18 -2.50 6.89
CA THR A 411 9.06 -1.53 6.21
C THR A 411 8.28 -0.50 5.40
N GLY A 412 7.22 -0.92 4.72
CA GLY A 412 6.30 -0.03 4.01
C GLY A 412 5.59 0.94 4.95
N TYR A 413 5.16 0.47 6.12
CA TYR A 413 4.53 1.31 7.14
C TYR A 413 5.50 2.36 7.72
N VAL A 414 6.75 1.97 7.99
CA VAL A 414 7.80 2.90 8.44
C VAL A 414 8.14 3.93 7.37
N LEU A 415 8.30 3.51 6.12
CA LEU A 415 8.55 4.43 4.99
C LEU A 415 7.44 5.48 4.88
N TRP A 416 6.18 5.03 4.96
CA TRP A 416 5.03 5.92 4.92
C TRP A 416 4.98 6.87 6.14
N HIS A 417 5.29 6.37 7.33
CA HIS A 417 5.38 7.24 8.51
C HIS A 417 6.48 8.31 8.34
N GLY A 418 7.60 7.96 7.71
CA GLY A 418 8.64 8.91 7.31
C GLY A 418 8.10 10.02 6.41
N MET A 419 7.32 9.65 5.38
CA MET A 419 6.65 10.62 4.49
C MET A 419 5.71 11.54 5.26
N MET A 420 4.83 11.00 6.10
CA MET A 420 3.85 11.82 6.83
C MET A 420 4.49 12.74 7.88
N CYS A 421 5.44 12.22 8.66
CA CYS A 421 5.84 12.82 9.93
C CYS A 421 7.23 13.47 9.88
N SER A 422 7.93 13.41 8.74
CA SER A 422 9.28 13.97 8.53
C SER A 422 9.49 15.38 9.09
N LYS A 423 8.62 16.33 8.74
CA LYS A 423 8.71 17.74 9.16
C LYS A 423 8.55 17.90 10.69
N ARG A 424 7.91 16.94 11.37
CA ARG A 424 7.76 16.91 12.84
C ARG A 424 8.91 16.15 13.53
N CYS A 425 9.33 15.01 12.97
CA CYS A 425 10.38 14.16 13.53
C CYS A 425 11.78 14.77 13.40
N TYR A 426 12.04 15.49 12.30
CA TYR A 426 13.34 16.12 12.02
C TYR A 426 13.33 17.64 12.19
N GLY A 427 12.23 18.19 12.72
CA GLY A 427 12.07 19.60 13.00
C GLY A 427 13.11 20.09 14.03
N ARG A 428 14.15 20.76 13.53
CA ARG A 428 15.02 21.69 14.29
C ARG A 428 15.79 21.09 15.47
N LYS A 429 16.80 20.27 15.15
CA LYS A 429 18.15 20.50 15.70
C LYS A 429 19.16 20.67 14.58
N SER A 430 18.89 21.60 13.65
CA SER A 430 19.96 22.18 12.84
C SER A 430 20.78 23.10 13.74
N THR A 431 21.62 22.51 14.58
CA THR A 431 22.61 23.21 15.41
C THR A 431 23.74 23.82 14.58
N THR A 432 23.77 23.58 13.26
CA THR A 432 24.62 24.32 12.32
C THR A 432 23.98 25.65 11.91
N SER A 433 23.55 26.43 12.89
CA SER A 433 23.63 27.89 12.77
C SER A 433 25.06 28.30 13.14
N ASN A 434 26.05 27.78 12.41
CA ASN A 434 27.30 28.51 12.28
C ASN A 434 26.96 29.69 11.39
N VAL A 435 26.65 30.77 12.09
CA VAL A 435 26.59 32.16 11.64
C VAL A 435 27.82 32.42 10.76
N ILE A 436 27.69 32.17 9.47
CA ILE A 436 28.49 32.88 8.47
C ILE A 436 27.78 34.21 8.31
N ASN A 437 28.44 35.27 8.78
CA ASN A 437 28.09 36.66 8.56
C ASN A 437 28.07 36.97 7.05
N SER A 438 27.02 36.55 6.35
CA SER A 438 26.69 37.03 5.00
C SER A 438 25.78 38.24 5.17
N THR A 439 26.41 39.38 5.31
CA THR A 439 25.79 40.70 5.17
C THR A 439 25.35 40.90 3.72
N ASN A 440 24.16 41.49 3.54
CA ASN A 440 23.68 42.22 2.35
C ASN A 440 23.07 41.42 1.18
N ASN A 441 21.92 40.76 1.41
CA ASN A 441 20.77 40.74 0.46
C ASN A 441 19.54 40.03 1.08
N SER A 442 18.82 40.72 1.96
CA SER A 442 17.81 40.13 2.88
C SER A 442 16.33 40.31 2.49
N SER A 443 16.00 40.81 1.29
CA SER A 443 14.61 41.17 0.97
C SER A 443 13.71 40.03 0.45
N ASN A 444 14.23 38.97 -0.16
CA ASN A 444 13.38 37.96 -0.86
C ASN A 444 13.29 36.57 -0.20
N ARG A 445 13.83 36.36 1.00
CA ARG A 445 13.95 35.00 1.61
C ARG A 445 12.98 34.71 2.76
N LYS A 446 11.97 35.57 2.98
CA LYS A 446 11.06 35.47 4.14
C LYS A 446 9.85 34.54 3.94
N ASP A 447 9.42 34.26 2.72
CA ASP A 447 8.12 33.59 2.53
C ASP A 447 8.15 32.06 2.58
N TYR A 448 9.29 31.40 2.33
CA TYR A 448 9.35 29.93 2.33
C TYR A 448 9.42 29.29 3.74
N LYS A 449 9.62 30.07 4.81
CA LYS A 449 9.90 29.52 6.15
C LYS A 449 8.67 29.09 6.96
N ASN A 450 7.45 29.35 6.49
CA ASN A 450 6.23 29.14 7.27
C ASN A 450 5.25 28.11 6.70
N LYS A 451 5.61 27.34 5.66
CA LYS A 451 4.72 26.27 5.19
C LYS A 451 4.64 25.19 6.28
N ARG A 452 3.54 25.21 7.04
CA ARG A 452 3.26 24.22 8.09
C ARG A 452 3.32 22.82 7.47
N ALA A 453 3.83 21.86 8.23
CA ALA A 453 3.78 20.46 7.82
C ALA A 453 2.32 20.06 7.57
N ALA A 454 2.05 19.42 6.43
CA ALA A 454 0.74 18.84 6.17
C ALA A 454 0.39 17.89 7.32
N LYS A 455 -0.83 17.99 7.82
CA LYS A 455 -1.36 17.01 8.77
C LYS A 455 -2.09 15.92 7.99
N PHE A 456 -2.22 14.75 8.61
CA PHE A 456 -2.91 13.61 8.00
C PHE A 456 -4.06 13.16 8.90
N ARG A 457 -5.22 12.90 8.29
CA ARG A 457 -6.32 12.18 8.93
C ARG A 457 -6.29 10.75 8.43
N SER A 458 -6.35 9.79 9.33
CA SER A 458 -6.41 8.40 8.95
C SER A 458 -7.79 7.80 9.15
N LYS A 459 -8.07 6.72 8.42
CA LYS A 459 -9.25 5.88 8.60
C LYS A 459 -8.88 4.44 8.36
N VAL A 460 -9.09 3.59 9.36
CA VAL A 460 -8.94 2.13 9.24
C VAL A 460 -10.27 1.55 8.78
N PHE A 461 -10.28 0.90 7.61
CA PHE A 461 -11.47 0.21 7.10
C PHE A 461 -11.60 -1.19 7.67
N VAL A 462 -10.46 -1.86 7.89
CA VAL A 462 -10.38 -3.21 8.46
C VAL A 462 -9.01 -3.45 9.04
N ASN A 463 -8.95 -4.17 10.17
CA ASN A 463 -7.75 -4.79 10.72
C ASN A 463 -8.16 -6.15 11.29
N ARG A 464 -7.83 -7.24 10.61
CA ARG A 464 -8.28 -8.60 10.95
C ARG A 464 -7.23 -9.63 10.59
N ASN A 465 -7.20 -10.71 11.36
CA ASN A 465 -6.56 -11.96 10.99
C ASN A 465 -7.62 -12.92 10.44
N VAL A 466 -7.27 -13.66 9.38
CA VAL A 466 -8.13 -14.68 8.77
C VAL A 466 -7.48 -16.07 8.85
N THR A 467 -6.18 -16.15 8.61
CA THR A 467 -5.40 -17.40 8.60
C THR A 467 -4.15 -17.27 9.48
N TYR A 468 -2.99 -17.74 9.05
CA TYR A 468 -1.74 -17.56 9.80
C TYR A 468 -1.23 -16.12 9.77
N TYR A 469 -1.82 -15.24 8.96
CA TYR A 469 -1.40 -13.86 8.83
C TYR A 469 -2.53 -12.82 8.95
N GLY A 470 -2.16 -11.64 9.44
CA GLY A 470 -3.05 -10.49 9.64
C GLY A 470 -3.06 -9.54 8.44
N MET A 471 -4.13 -8.76 8.31
CA MET A 471 -4.32 -7.79 7.23
C MET A 471 -4.92 -6.49 7.72
N ILE A 472 -4.54 -5.38 7.08
CA ILE A 472 -5.09 -4.06 7.31
C ILE A 472 -5.43 -3.37 5.99
N ALA A 473 -6.55 -2.65 5.94
CA ALA A 473 -6.78 -1.64 4.92
C ALA A 473 -7.11 -0.31 5.59
N ALA A 474 -6.42 0.74 5.18
CA ALA A 474 -6.58 2.08 5.74
C ALA A 474 -6.36 3.16 4.68
N SER A 475 -6.84 4.37 4.93
CA SER A 475 -6.54 5.57 4.13
C SER A 475 -5.95 6.67 5.00
N PHE A 476 -5.16 7.55 4.38
CA PHE A 476 -4.56 8.72 5.00
C PHE A 476 -4.72 9.93 4.08
N GLU A 477 -5.44 10.94 4.57
CA GLU A 477 -5.81 12.15 3.84
C GLU A 477 -4.98 13.33 4.34
N PRO A 478 -4.23 14.04 3.47
CA PRO A 478 -3.62 15.30 3.86
C PRO A 478 -4.71 16.36 4.11
N TYR A 479 -4.56 17.17 5.15
CA TYR A 479 -5.47 18.28 5.42
C TYR A 479 -4.74 19.52 5.94
N ASN A 480 -5.35 20.70 5.68
CA ASN A 480 -4.88 22.00 6.17
C ASN A 480 -5.70 22.41 7.40
N ASP A 481 -5.03 22.94 8.43
CA ASP A 481 -5.62 23.41 9.69
C ASP A 481 -6.30 24.79 9.60
N ASP A 482 -6.53 25.31 8.38
CA ASP A 482 -6.89 26.73 8.19
C ASP A 482 -8.30 27.10 8.72
N HIS A 483 -9.01 26.16 9.34
CA HIS A 483 -10.31 26.36 9.99
C HIS A 483 -10.25 26.88 11.44
N SER A 484 -9.12 27.43 11.89
CA SER A 484 -9.13 28.20 13.15
C SER A 484 -9.91 29.51 13.08
N GLY A 485 -10.45 29.89 11.91
CA GLY A 485 -11.48 30.92 11.79
C GLY A 485 -12.86 30.34 12.10
N GLY A 486 -13.41 30.65 13.28
CA GLY A 486 -14.68 30.14 13.82
C GLY A 486 -15.95 30.51 13.01
N GLY A 487 -16.06 30.02 11.78
CA GLY A 487 -17.30 30.00 11.01
C GLY A 487 -17.95 28.63 11.11
N SER A 488 -19.19 28.60 11.61
CA SER A 488 -20.05 27.42 11.77
C SER A 488 -20.53 26.84 10.41
N GLY A 489 -19.60 26.52 9.52
CA GLY A 489 -19.86 25.98 8.19
C GLY A 489 -20.07 24.47 8.24
N SER A 490 -21.35 24.06 8.18
CA SER A 490 -21.89 22.74 7.85
C SER A 490 -20.92 21.56 7.90
N GLU A 491 -20.88 20.87 9.04
CA GLU A 491 -20.56 19.45 9.09
C GLU A 491 -21.47 18.72 8.10
N GLU A 492 -20.97 18.44 6.89
CA GLU A 492 -21.44 17.28 6.15
C GLU A 492 -21.01 16.06 6.97
N HIS A 493 -21.89 15.73 7.92
CA HIS A 493 -21.92 14.49 8.65
C HIS A 493 -21.64 13.36 7.65
N TYR A 494 -20.43 12.79 7.70
CA TYR A 494 -20.23 11.44 7.24
C TYR A 494 -21.24 10.61 8.02
N LYS A 495 -22.38 10.29 7.41
CA LYS A 495 -23.29 9.28 7.95
C LYS A 495 -22.46 8.02 8.09
N ARG A 496 -22.05 7.76 9.33
CA ARG A 496 -21.42 6.52 9.79
C ARG A 496 -22.21 5.39 9.15
N ILE A 497 -21.54 4.60 8.29
CA ILE A 497 -22.04 3.27 7.94
C ILE A 497 -21.74 2.40 9.16
N ASP A 498 -22.40 2.71 10.26
CA ASP A 498 -22.41 1.90 11.47
C ASP A 498 -23.60 0.97 11.38
N ASN A 499 -23.41 -0.07 10.59
CA ASN A 499 -23.94 -1.39 10.94
C ASN A 499 -22.76 -2.34 11.12
N ILE A 500 -21.66 -1.85 11.68
CA ILE A 500 -20.63 -2.71 12.27
C ILE A 500 -21.08 -2.91 13.71
N ASP A 501 -21.65 -4.08 13.93
CA ASP A 501 -22.04 -4.59 15.24
C ASP A 501 -20.79 -4.74 16.12
N GLU A 502 -20.35 -3.66 16.75
CA GLU A 502 -19.29 -3.66 17.78
C GLU A 502 -19.78 -4.34 19.08
N SER A 503 -21.07 -4.72 19.18
CA SER A 503 -21.61 -5.37 20.37
C SER A 503 -21.24 -6.85 20.50
N SER A 504 -20.65 -7.47 19.47
CA SER A 504 -20.20 -8.87 19.54
C SER A 504 -18.73 -9.06 19.96
N GLU A 505 -17.95 -8.00 20.19
CA GLU A 505 -16.53 -8.14 20.58
C GLU A 505 -16.28 -8.27 22.09
N ASN A 506 -17.32 -8.23 22.92
CA ASN A 506 -17.22 -8.47 24.36
C ASN A 506 -17.79 -9.82 24.84
N GLN A 507 -18.07 -10.75 23.91
CA GLN A 507 -18.41 -12.13 24.26
C GLN A 507 -17.32 -13.09 23.80
N GLY A 508 -16.40 -13.39 24.72
CA GLY A 508 -15.84 -14.74 24.83
C GLY A 508 -14.76 -15.17 23.85
N THR A 509 -13.64 -14.45 23.76
CA THR A 509 -12.34 -15.14 23.61
C THR A 509 -11.86 -15.57 24.98
N SER A 510 -12.52 -16.59 25.54
CA SER A 510 -11.88 -17.47 26.51
C SER A 510 -10.77 -18.20 25.76
N PHE A 511 -9.59 -17.58 25.70
CA PHE A 511 -8.38 -18.37 25.57
C PHE A 511 -8.26 -19.15 26.88
N ILE A 512 -8.56 -20.44 26.81
CA ILE A 512 -8.04 -21.39 27.78
C ILE A 512 -6.52 -21.29 27.64
N SER A 513 -5.89 -20.54 28.55
CA SER A 513 -4.47 -20.61 28.81
C SER A 513 -4.20 -22.01 29.38
N LEU A 514 -4.03 -23.00 28.51
CA LEU A 514 -3.30 -24.21 28.86
C LEU A 514 -1.85 -23.77 29.05
N HIS A 515 -1.47 -23.53 30.31
CA HIS A 515 -0.07 -23.50 30.69
C HIS A 515 0.54 -24.87 30.37
N ALA A 516 1.55 -24.85 29.51
CA ALA A 516 2.57 -25.88 29.43
C ALA A 516 3.73 -25.49 30.36
#